data_AF-A0A812MFE7-F1
#
_entry.id   AF-A0A812MFE7-F1
#
_cell.length_a   1.000
_cell.length_b   1.000
_cell.length_c   1.000
_cell.angle_alpha   90.00
_cell.angle_beta   90.00
_cell.angle_gamma   90.00
#
_symmetry.space_group_name_H-M   'P 1'
#
loop_
_entity.id
_entity.type
_entity.pdbx_description
1 polymer ?
#
loop_
_entity_poly.entity_id
_entity_poly.type
_entity_poly.pdbx_seq_one_letter_code
_entity_poly.pdbx_strand_id
1 'polypeptide(L)'
;MSMSSCFFEPYGRQVRALFWVIVTLTLVIYVMSLGLRTTIQAVSQDTLTHCGYGDLFDLDELPVSSQTGTTCKLHYMYGEEYCASVIGCMFSIFRCIVGECTTKGGRSLTMIFSDGFGVRFDVFYAGTMIIVLMGLFNIITAIFVEATLNGLKENETHRRYAKAYESSYMTEQLAKLVMVLSSQVQKMRNRNHSLPGLLGESMLPGAIMTIRETMAAAGGVDSESPAATNANLHAEETYLSEEEFNQLIRMPEVRMLLNELDVNVEPRPGVFEAFNTEEDGTVSISELVSGLMRLRGDLHKVDLVIAQMGLENLQKQILEVKNSNTQIARKIGAFNTKRSATLSRVSSEI
;
A
#
# COMPACT_ATOMS: atom_id res chain seq x y z
N MET A 1 -30.55 -9.12 9.82
CA MET A 1 -30.42 -10.36 9.01
C MET A 1 -30.39 -9.97 7.54
N SER A 2 -29.24 -9.51 7.01
CA SER A 2 -28.88 -9.45 5.58
C SER A 2 -27.51 -8.76 5.40
N MET A 3 -26.50 -9.17 6.17
CA MET A 3 -25.12 -8.69 6.02
C MET A 3 -24.21 -9.77 5.39
N SER A 4 -24.76 -10.97 5.17
CA SER A 4 -24.05 -12.12 4.60
C SER A 4 -24.04 -12.15 3.06
N SER A 5 -24.83 -11.29 2.39
CA SER A 5 -24.94 -11.30 0.93
C SER A 5 -23.86 -10.45 0.22
N CYS A 6 -23.25 -9.46 0.89
CA CYS A 6 -22.22 -8.63 0.26
C CYS A 6 -20.82 -9.28 0.21
N PHE A 7 -20.55 -10.31 1.02
CA PHE A 7 -19.21 -10.93 1.06
C PHE A 7 -19.01 -12.05 0.02
N PHE A 8 -20.09 -12.58 -0.57
CA PHE A 8 -20.01 -13.72 -1.49
C PHE A 8 -19.95 -13.35 -2.98
N GLU A 9 -20.21 -12.09 -3.32
CA GLU A 9 -20.32 -11.62 -4.69
C GLU A 9 -18.98 -11.55 -5.47
N PRO A 10 -17.84 -11.16 -4.88
CA PRO A 10 -16.57 -11.11 -5.61
C PRO A 10 -15.97 -12.51 -5.88
N TYR A 11 -16.28 -13.50 -5.04
CA TYR A 11 -15.77 -14.87 -5.19
C TYR A 11 -16.42 -15.60 -6.38
N GLY A 12 -17.68 -15.29 -6.68
CA GLY A 12 -18.44 -15.95 -7.75
C GLY A 12 -17.87 -15.74 -9.16
N ARG A 13 -17.23 -14.60 -9.44
CA ARG A 13 -16.65 -14.32 -10.76
C ARG A 13 -15.36 -15.09 -11.00
N GLN A 14 -14.52 -15.21 -9.98
CA GLN A 14 -13.24 -15.92 -10.07
C GLN A 14 -13.46 -17.43 -10.18
N VAL A 15 -14.41 -17.98 -9.40
CA VAL A 15 -14.79 -19.40 -9.48
C VAL A 15 -15.31 -19.76 -10.88
N ARG A 16 -16.06 -18.85 -11.54
CA ARG A 16 -16.52 -19.06 -12.92
C ARG A 16 -15.37 -19.12 -13.91
N ALA A 17 -14.39 -18.23 -13.81
CA ALA A 17 -13.23 -18.24 -14.70
C ALA A 17 -12.40 -19.53 -14.52
N LEU A 18 -12.10 -19.91 -13.28
CA LEU A 18 -11.38 -21.14 -12.96
C LEU A 18 -12.11 -22.39 -13.46
N PHE A 19 -13.44 -22.43 -13.32
CA PHE A 19 -14.27 -23.51 -13.84
C PHE A 19 -14.11 -23.69 -15.36
N TRP A 20 -14.18 -22.61 -16.14
CA TRP A 20 -14.00 -22.68 -17.59
C TRP A 20 -12.60 -23.14 -17.99
N VAL A 21 -11.57 -22.76 -17.23
CA VAL A 21 -10.21 -23.23 -17.45
C VAL A 21 -10.09 -24.73 -17.20
N ILE A 22 -10.66 -25.24 -16.10
CA ILE A 22 -10.69 -26.67 -15.80
C ILE A 22 -11.45 -27.45 -16.89
N VAL A 23 -12.59 -26.93 -17.35
CA VAL A 23 -13.36 -27.53 -18.45
C VAL A 23 -12.53 -27.57 -19.74
N THR A 24 -11.84 -26.48 -20.08
CA THR A 24 -10.99 -26.40 -21.28
C THR A 24 -9.81 -27.37 -21.18
N LEU A 25 -9.12 -27.44 -20.04
CA LEU A 25 -8.04 -28.40 -19.80
C LEU A 25 -8.54 -29.84 -19.91
N THR A 26 -9.69 -30.14 -19.30
CA THR A 26 -10.30 -31.48 -19.36
C THR A 26 -10.67 -31.87 -20.79
N LEU A 27 -11.21 -30.93 -21.58
CA LEU A 27 -11.53 -31.15 -23.00
C LEU A 27 -10.26 -31.43 -23.82
N VAL A 28 -9.19 -30.67 -23.61
CA VAL A 28 -7.91 -30.87 -24.29
C VAL A 28 -7.32 -32.24 -23.97
N ILE A 29 -7.29 -32.61 -22.68
CA ILE A 29 -6.82 -33.93 -22.23
C ILE A 29 -7.70 -35.05 -22.79
N TYR A 30 -9.02 -34.86 -22.85
CA TYR A 30 -9.96 -35.82 -23.42
C TYR A 30 -9.68 -36.09 -24.90
N VAL A 31 -9.49 -35.04 -25.71
CA VAL A 31 -9.15 -35.18 -27.14
C VAL A 31 -7.81 -35.90 -27.33
N MET A 32 -6.80 -35.57 -26.51
CA MET A 32 -5.50 -36.26 -26.54
C MET A 32 -5.62 -37.74 -26.16
N SER A 33 -6.46 -38.04 -25.17
CA SER A 33 -6.72 -39.41 -24.73
C SER A 33 -7.39 -40.24 -25.81
N LEU A 34 -8.34 -39.65 -26.56
CA LEU A 34 -8.94 -40.29 -27.73
C LEU A 34 -7.92 -40.49 -28.85
N GLY A 35 -7.07 -39.50 -29.11
CA GLY A 35 -5.98 -39.63 -30.09
C GLY A 35 -5.04 -40.77 -29.75
N LEU A 36 -4.52 -40.81 -28.52
CA LEU A 36 -3.63 -41.87 -28.07
C LEU A 36 -4.32 -43.24 -28.07
N ARG A 37 -5.57 -43.32 -27.60
CA ARG A 37 -6.34 -44.56 -27.61
C ARG A 37 -6.63 -45.09 -29.01
N THR A 38 -6.96 -44.22 -29.97
CA THR A 38 -7.18 -44.65 -31.37
C THR A 38 -5.89 -45.18 -32.00
N THR A 39 -4.73 -44.61 -31.66
CA THR A 39 -3.44 -45.14 -32.13
C THR A 39 -3.07 -46.50 -31.51
N ILE A 40 -3.40 -46.73 -30.24
CA ILE A 40 -3.13 -48.00 -29.53
C ILE A 40 -4.09 -49.11 -30.02
N GLN A 41 -5.40 -48.83 -30.05
CA GLN A 41 -6.43 -49.82 -30.38
C GLN A 41 -6.40 -50.26 -31.85
N ALA A 42 -5.84 -49.45 -32.75
CA ALA A 42 -5.66 -49.86 -34.14
C ALA A 42 -4.72 -51.08 -34.29
N VAL A 43 -3.95 -51.43 -33.26
CA VAL A 43 -2.90 -52.46 -33.36
C VAL A 43 -2.97 -53.56 -32.29
N SER A 44 -3.57 -53.32 -31.12
CA SER A 44 -3.63 -54.32 -30.03
C SER A 44 -5.04 -54.94 -29.88
N GLN A 45 -5.19 -56.22 -30.21
CA GLN A 45 -6.29 -57.05 -29.67
C GLN A 45 -5.70 -57.99 -28.60
N ASP A 46 -6.26 -57.95 -27.38
CA ASP A 46 -6.02 -58.84 -26.23
C ASP A 46 -4.55 -59.10 -25.84
N THR A 47 -3.75 -58.05 -25.68
CA THR A 47 -2.31 -58.19 -25.38
C THR A 47 -2.03 -58.35 -23.88
N LEU A 48 -2.78 -57.66 -23.00
CA LEU A 48 -2.55 -57.68 -21.55
C LEU A 48 -2.86 -59.04 -20.91
N THR A 49 -3.92 -59.72 -21.36
CA THR A 49 -4.27 -61.06 -20.88
C THR A 49 -3.23 -62.11 -21.23
N HIS A 50 -2.48 -61.92 -22.32
CA HIS A 50 -1.46 -62.87 -22.78
C HIS A 50 -0.05 -62.53 -22.31
N CYS A 51 0.30 -61.24 -22.20
CA CYS A 51 1.67 -60.80 -21.95
C CYS A 51 1.95 -60.37 -20.50
N GLY A 52 0.92 -60.10 -19.69
CA GLY A 52 1.08 -59.65 -18.30
C GLY A 52 1.47 -58.17 -18.16
N TYR A 53 1.97 -57.78 -16.97
CA TYR A 53 2.34 -56.39 -16.66
C TYR A 53 3.73 -56.04 -17.19
N GLY A 54 3.89 -54.83 -17.74
CA GLY A 54 5.14 -54.39 -18.37
C GLY A 54 6.31 -54.16 -17.41
N ASP A 55 6.03 -53.85 -16.15
CA ASP A 55 7.05 -53.61 -15.12
C ASP A 55 7.67 -54.93 -14.57
N LEU A 56 7.13 -56.10 -14.93
CA LEU A 56 7.63 -57.40 -14.46
C LEU A 56 8.87 -57.89 -15.21
N PHE A 57 9.24 -57.23 -16.31
CA PHE A 57 10.31 -57.65 -17.21
C PHE A 57 11.48 -56.66 -17.18
N ASP A 58 12.68 -57.16 -16.95
CA ASP A 58 13.93 -56.40 -17.14
C ASP A 58 14.22 -56.23 -18.64
N LEU A 59 14.78 -55.06 -19.00
CA LEU A 59 14.99 -54.63 -20.40
C LEU A 59 15.84 -55.61 -21.23
N ASP A 60 16.68 -56.41 -20.56
CA ASP A 60 17.59 -57.37 -21.19
C ASP A 60 16.99 -58.77 -21.39
N GLU A 61 15.82 -59.06 -20.80
CA GLU A 61 15.16 -60.36 -20.88
C GLU A 61 13.69 -60.20 -21.31
N LEU A 62 13.46 -59.61 -22.48
CA LEU A 62 12.13 -59.67 -23.09
C LEU A 62 11.82 -61.14 -23.42
N PRO A 63 10.79 -61.76 -22.82
CA PRO A 63 10.46 -63.15 -23.12
C PRO A 63 9.96 -63.24 -24.56
N VAL A 64 10.71 -63.95 -25.40
CA VAL A 64 10.15 -64.50 -26.63
C VAL A 64 9.16 -65.56 -26.19
N SER A 65 7.87 -65.25 -26.21
CA SER A 65 6.81 -66.22 -25.88
C SER A 65 6.88 -67.39 -26.88
N SER A 66 7.49 -68.48 -26.46
CA SER A 66 7.79 -69.64 -27.31
C SER A 66 6.57 -70.50 -27.64
N GLN A 67 5.39 -70.18 -27.10
CA GLN A 67 4.20 -71.05 -27.22
C GLN A 67 3.12 -70.57 -28.19
N THR A 68 3.14 -69.33 -28.72
CA THR A 68 2.10 -68.87 -29.68
C THR A 68 2.57 -67.98 -30.83
N GLY A 69 3.87 -67.65 -30.93
CA GLY A 69 4.39 -66.82 -32.03
C GLY A 69 3.88 -65.35 -32.02
N THR A 70 3.21 -64.92 -30.96
CA THR A 70 2.69 -63.55 -30.79
C THR A 70 3.72 -62.71 -30.05
N THR A 71 4.31 -61.73 -30.72
CA THR A 71 5.36 -60.87 -30.14
C THR A 71 4.75 -59.82 -29.20
N CYS A 72 4.93 -60.01 -27.89
CA CYS A 72 4.55 -59.02 -26.87
C CYS A 72 5.48 -57.80 -26.96
N LYS A 73 5.01 -56.71 -27.58
CA LYS A 73 5.80 -55.47 -27.64
C LYS A 73 5.49 -54.60 -26.41
N LEU A 74 6.56 -54.12 -25.78
CA LEU A 74 6.52 -53.38 -24.53
C LEU A 74 5.56 -52.18 -24.56
N HIS A 75 5.56 -51.39 -25.64
CA HIS A 75 4.68 -50.23 -25.78
C HIS A 75 3.18 -50.56 -25.85
N TYR A 76 2.79 -51.75 -26.33
CA TYR A 76 1.37 -52.16 -26.30
C TYR A 76 0.95 -52.57 -24.89
N MET A 77 1.83 -53.23 -24.13
CA MET A 77 1.54 -53.60 -22.74
C MET A 77 1.33 -52.37 -21.86
N TYR A 78 2.23 -51.38 -21.96
CA TYR A 78 2.05 -50.11 -21.24
C TYR A 78 0.88 -49.28 -21.77
N GLY A 79 0.61 -49.34 -23.08
CA GLY A 79 -0.57 -48.71 -23.67
C GLY A 79 -1.88 -49.28 -23.10
N GLU A 80 -1.96 -50.60 -22.92
CA GLU A 80 -3.13 -51.24 -22.33
C GLU A 80 -3.21 -50.98 -20.80
N GLU A 81 -2.10 -51.04 -20.07
CA GLU A 81 -2.10 -50.77 -18.61
C GLU A 81 -2.53 -49.32 -18.27
N TYR A 82 -2.01 -48.32 -18.99
CA TYR A 82 -2.23 -46.90 -18.68
C TYR A 82 -3.34 -46.24 -19.50
N CYS A 83 -3.75 -46.84 -20.62
CA CYS A 83 -4.79 -46.33 -21.53
C CYS A 83 -5.87 -47.37 -21.92
N ALA A 84 -6.13 -48.41 -21.10
CA ALA A 84 -7.25 -49.35 -21.30
C ALA A 84 -8.61 -48.65 -21.42
N SER A 85 -8.86 -47.63 -20.59
CA SER A 85 -10.08 -46.82 -20.61
C SER A 85 -9.76 -45.35 -20.94
N VAL A 86 -10.74 -44.61 -21.45
CA VAL A 86 -10.55 -43.16 -21.71
C VAL A 86 -10.16 -42.43 -20.43
N ILE A 87 -10.81 -42.74 -19.31
CA ILE A 87 -10.54 -42.10 -18.01
C ILE A 87 -9.13 -42.42 -17.52
N GLY A 88 -8.67 -43.68 -17.64
CA GLY A 88 -7.31 -44.06 -17.31
C GLY A 88 -6.28 -43.33 -18.17
N CYS A 89 -6.55 -43.23 -19.48
CA CYS A 89 -5.68 -42.51 -20.40
C CYS A 89 -5.64 -41.00 -20.12
N MET A 90 -6.79 -40.40 -19.77
CA MET A 90 -6.87 -39.00 -19.33
C MET A 90 -6.01 -38.76 -18.09
N PHE A 91 -6.07 -39.64 -17.11
CA PHE A 91 -5.26 -39.53 -15.89
C PHE A 91 -3.76 -39.65 -16.20
N SER A 92 -3.36 -40.61 -17.04
CA SER A 92 -1.97 -40.79 -17.46
C SER A 92 -1.44 -39.56 -18.20
N ILE A 93 -2.21 -38.99 -19.13
CA ILE A 93 -1.84 -37.77 -19.86
C ILE A 93 -1.77 -36.57 -18.92
N PHE A 94 -2.73 -36.43 -17.99
CA PHE A 94 -2.69 -35.39 -16.96
C PHE A 94 -1.41 -35.45 -16.13
N ARG A 95 -1.01 -36.65 -15.68
CA ARG A 95 0.26 -36.83 -14.96
C ARG A 95 1.47 -36.38 -15.79
N CYS A 96 1.51 -36.77 -17.07
CA CYS A 96 2.59 -36.36 -17.97
C CYS A 96 2.64 -34.83 -18.17
N ILE A 97 1.48 -34.15 -18.23
CA ILE A 97 1.39 -32.69 -18.32
C ILE A 97 1.94 -32.01 -17.06
N VAL A 98 1.66 -32.57 -15.88
CA VAL A 98 2.17 -32.07 -14.59
C VAL A 98 3.68 -32.30 -14.44
N GLY A 99 4.27 -33.16 -15.28
CA GLY A 99 5.71 -33.46 -15.31
C GLY A 99 6.05 -34.87 -14.84
N GLU A 100 5.06 -35.68 -14.45
CA GLU A 100 5.25 -37.06 -14.03
C GLU A 100 4.78 -38.02 -15.12
N CYS A 101 5.70 -38.47 -15.98
CA CYS A 101 5.39 -39.45 -17.03
C CYS A 101 6.18 -40.74 -16.82
N THR A 102 6.07 -41.33 -15.63
CA THR A 102 6.79 -42.54 -15.23
C THR A 102 5.86 -43.70 -14.91
N THR A 103 6.32 -44.93 -15.17
CA THR A 103 5.64 -46.17 -14.79
C THR A 103 5.77 -46.41 -13.28
N LYS A 104 5.07 -47.41 -12.73
CA LYS A 104 5.25 -47.82 -11.32
C LYS A 104 6.68 -48.31 -11.07
N GLY A 105 7.32 -48.89 -12.08
CA GLY A 105 8.74 -49.25 -12.08
C GLY A 105 9.72 -48.08 -12.27
N GLY A 106 9.24 -46.83 -12.36
CA GLY A 106 10.08 -45.64 -12.52
C GLY A 106 10.63 -45.43 -13.93
N ARG A 107 10.18 -46.20 -14.93
CA ARG A 107 10.61 -46.06 -16.32
C ARG A 107 9.86 -44.91 -16.99
N SER A 108 10.50 -44.21 -17.93
CA SER A 108 9.86 -43.11 -18.66
C SER A 108 8.85 -43.64 -19.67
N LEU A 109 7.57 -43.27 -19.50
CA LEU A 109 6.48 -43.69 -20.38
C LEU A 109 6.60 -43.06 -21.77
N THR A 110 7.12 -41.83 -21.86
CA THR A 110 7.33 -41.15 -23.15
C THR A 110 8.37 -41.85 -24.01
N MET A 111 9.47 -42.32 -23.39
CA MET A 111 10.54 -43.02 -24.11
C MET A 111 10.05 -44.35 -24.66
N ILE A 112 9.31 -45.13 -23.86
CA ILE A 112 8.75 -46.42 -24.28
C ILE A 112 7.77 -46.24 -25.45
N PHE A 113 6.93 -45.21 -25.42
CA PHE A 113 6.01 -44.91 -26.51
C PHE A 113 6.72 -44.34 -27.76
N SER A 114 7.78 -43.55 -27.58
CA SER A 114 8.63 -43.05 -28.66
C SER A 114 9.29 -44.21 -29.42
N ASP A 115 9.90 -45.15 -28.71
CA ASP A 115 10.55 -46.32 -29.32
C ASP A 115 9.54 -47.23 -30.03
N GLY A 116 8.30 -47.28 -29.54
CA GLY A 116 7.24 -48.14 -30.09
C GLY A 116 6.51 -47.57 -31.30
N PHE A 117 5.98 -46.36 -31.16
CA PHE A 117 5.14 -45.69 -32.16
C PHE A 117 5.95 -44.82 -33.13
N GLY A 118 7.21 -44.54 -32.79
CA GLY A 118 8.13 -43.74 -33.58
C GLY A 118 7.77 -42.26 -33.63
N VAL A 119 8.36 -41.58 -34.62
CA VAL A 119 8.33 -40.11 -34.78
C VAL A 119 6.92 -39.51 -34.82
N ARG A 120 5.91 -40.25 -35.27
CA ARG A 120 4.52 -39.76 -35.30
C ARG A 120 3.98 -39.46 -33.90
N PHE A 121 4.31 -40.32 -32.95
CA PHE A 121 3.95 -40.11 -31.55
C PHE A 121 4.73 -38.92 -30.97
N ASP A 122 6.03 -38.84 -31.25
CA ASP A 122 6.88 -37.77 -30.72
C ASP A 122 6.41 -36.38 -31.16
N VAL A 123 6.09 -36.21 -32.45
CA VAL A 123 5.60 -34.94 -32.99
C VAL A 123 4.24 -34.58 -32.38
N PHE A 124 3.34 -35.55 -32.27
CA PHE A 124 2.02 -35.34 -31.66
C PHE A 124 2.12 -34.97 -30.18
N TYR A 125 2.93 -35.70 -29.42
CA TYR A 125 3.17 -35.48 -27.99
C TYR A 125 3.86 -34.14 -27.75
N ALA A 126 4.91 -33.81 -28.50
CA ALA A 126 5.63 -32.54 -28.37
C ALA A 126 4.75 -31.34 -28.72
N GLY A 127 4.00 -31.38 -29.83
CA GLY A 127 3.09 -30.30 -30.21
C GLY A 127 1.98 -30.08 -29.17
N THR A 128 1.41 -31.18 -28.68
CA THR A 128 0.46 -31.20 -27.57
C THR A 128 1.01 -30.56 -26.31
N MET A 129 2.22 -30.97 -25.88
CA MET A 129 2.86 -30.43 -24.69
C MET A 129 3.17 -28.94 -24.84
N ILE A 130 3.63 -28.48 -26.01
CA ILE A 130 3.83 -27.05 -26.25
C ILE A 130 2.52 -26.27 -26.09
N ILE A 131 1.41 -26.75 -26.66
CA ILE A 131 0.11 -26.08 -26.56
C ILE A 131 -0.37 -26.01 -25.11
N VAL A 132 -0.24 -27.10 -24.35
CA VAL A 132 -0.68 -27.14 -22.95
C VAL A 132 0.24 -26.28 -22.06
N LEU A 133 1.56 -26.46 -22.18
CA LEU A 133 2.53 -25.76 -21.34
C LEU A 133 2.57 -24.26 -21.64
N MET A 134 2.64 -23.87 -22.92
CA MET A 134 2.71 -22.45 -23.32
C MET A 134 1.33 -21.79 -23.39
N GLY A 135 0.27 -22.52 -23.71
CA GLY A 135 -1.07 -21.96 -23.82
C GLY A 135 -1.79 -21.91 -22.48
N LEU A 136 -2.05 -23.07 -21.88
CA LEU A 136 -2.94 -23.17 -20.73
C LEU A 136 -2.32 -22.58 -19.46
N PHE A 137 -1.04 -22.78 -19.19
CA PHE A 137 -0.41 -22.17 -18.01
C PHE A 137 -0.31 -20.65 -18.09
N ASN A 138 -0.09 -20.09 -19.28
CA ASN A 138 -0.08 -18.64 -19.46
C ASN A 138 -1.47 -18.04 -19.22
N ILE A 139 -2.54 -18.71 -19.68
CA ILE A 139 -3.92 -18.30 -19.40
C ILE A 139 -4.24 -18.40 -17.90
N ILE A 140 -3.87 -19.51 -17.25
CA ILE A 140 -4.06 -19.68 -15.79
C ILE A 140 -3.35 -18.56 -15.02
N THR A 141 -2.09 -18.30 -15.35
CA THR A 141 -1.28 -17.27 -14.69
C THR A 141 -1.89 -15.89 -14.88
N ALA A 142 -2.34 -15.56 -16.09
CA ALA A 142 -2.99 -14.28 -16.38
C ALA A 142 -4.25 -14.07 -15.52
N ILE A 143 -5.10 -15.10 -15.39
CA ILE A 143 -6.32 -15.04 -14.57
C ILE A 143 -5.97 -14.83 -13.08
N PHE A 144 -4.96 -15.52 -12.57
CA PHE A 144 -4.54 -15.39 -11.17
C PHE A 144 -3.96 -13.99 -10.88
N VAL A 145 -3.17 -13.45 -11.80
CA VAL A 145 -2.63 -12.09 -11.72
C VAL A 145 -3.77 -11.06 -11.74
N GLU A 146 -4.74 -11.20 -12.63
CA GLU A 146 -5.90 -10.31 -12.70
C GLU A 146 -6.72 -10.34 -11.40
N ALA A 147 -6.96 -11.53 -10.83
CA ALA A 147 -7.64 -11.68 -9.56
C ALA A 147 -6.90 -10.95 -8.42
N THR A 148 -5.57 -11.10 -8.36
CA THR A 148 -4.74 -10.46 -7.34
C THR A 148 -4.72 -8.94 -7.51
N LEU A 149 -4.56 -8.44 -8.74
CA LEU A 149 -4.56 -7.00 -9.04
C LEU A 149 -5.91 -6.35 -8.72
N ASN A 150 -7.02 -7.02 -9.03
CA ASN A 150 -8.35 -6.52 -8.70
C ASN A 150 -8.58 -6.43 -7.19
N GLY A 151 -8.11 -7.44 -6.43
CA GLY A 151 -8.17 -7.41 -4.97
C GLY A 151 -7.35 -6.26 -4.37
N LEU A 152 -6.17 -5.97 -4.92
CA LEU A 152 -5.35 -4.83 -4.51
C LEU A 152 -6.03 -3.49 -4.80
N LYS A 153 -6.65 -3.36 -5.98
CA LYS A 153 -7.32 -2.14 -6.41
C LYS A 153 -8.54 -1.80 -5.55
N GLU A 154 -9.31 -2.80 -5.13
CA GLU A 154 -10.46 -2.63 -4.24
C GLU A 154 -10.00 -2.11 -2.86
N ASN A 155 -8.94 -2.71 -2.31
CA ASN A 155 -8.36 -2.26 -1.05
C ASN A 155 -7.82 -0.83 -1.13
N GLU A 156 -7.14 -0.47 -2.22
CA GLU A 156 -6.65 0.90 -2.43
C GLU A 156 -7.81 1.91 -2.50
N THR A 157 -8.87 1.56 -3.23
CA THR A 157 -10.05 2.40 -3.38
C THR A 157 -10.75 2.61 -2.04
N HIS A 158 -10.94 1.54 -1.26
CA HIS A 158 -11.54 1.62 0.08
C HIS A 158 -10.69 2.50 1.03
N ARG A 159 -9.36 2.34 0.98
CA ARG A 159 -8.43 3.18 1.75
C ARG A 159 -8.49 4.65 1.34
N ARG A 160 -8.62 4.96 0.04
CA ARG A 160 -8.78 6.33 -0.46
C ARG A 160 -10.08 6.96 0.02
N TYR A 161 -11.20 6.24 -0.06
CA TYR A 161 -12.49 6.73 0.45
C TYR A 161 -12.48 6.96 1.97
N ALA A 162 -11.90 6.04 2.74
CA ALA A 162 -11.76 6.21 4.19
C ALA A 162 -10.98 7.47 4.55
N LYS A 163 -9.85 7.73 3.86
CA LYS A 163 -9.05 8.95 4.07
C LYS A 163 -9.78 10.23 3.66
N ALA A 164 -10.49 10.22 2.53
CA ALA A 164 -11.24 11.39 2.06
C ALA A 164 -12.40 11.73 3.01
N TYR A 165 -13.08 10.70 3.52
CA TYR A 165 -14.12 10.85 4.53
C TYR A 165 -13.55 11.43 5.84
N GLU A 166 -12.44 10.87 6.32
CA GLU A 166 -11.77 11.37 7.54
C GLU A 166 -11.35 12.84 7.41
N SER A 167 -10.76 13.22 6.26
CA SER A 167 -10.36 14.61 6.00
C SER A 167 -11.57 15.57 6.01
N SER A 168 -12.65 15.21 5.34
CA SER A 168 -13.85 16.06 5.25
C SER A 168 -14.52 16.23 6.63
N TYR A 169 -14.64 15.13 7.38
CA TYR A 169 -15.15 15.14 8.75
C TYR A 169 -14.26 16.02 9.66
N MET A 170 -12.95 15.88 9.55
CA MET A 170 -11.99 16.70 10.32
C MET A 170 -12.12 18.18 10.03
N THR A 171 -12.21 18.57 8.76
CA THR A 171 -12.44 19.96 8.35
C THR A 171 -13.69 20.54 8.99
N GLU A 172 -14.78 19.78 9.04
CA GLU A 172 -16.04 20.23 9.65
C GLU A 172 -15.89 20.46 11.16
N GLN A 173 -15.28 19.52 11.88
CA GLN A 173 -15.10 19.63 13.33
C GLN A 173 -14.11 20.72 13.71
N LEU A 174 -13.05 20.91 12.91
CA LEU A 174 -12.11 22.01 13.10
C LEU A 174 -12.79 23.37 12.92
N ALA A 175 -13.66 23.50 11.91
CA ALA A 175 -14.43 24.72 11.68
C ALA A 175 -15.35 25.03 12.86
N LYS A 176 -16.02 24.01 13.44
CA LYS A 176 -16.84 24.19 14.65
C LYS A 176 -15.98 24.66 15.84
N LEU A 177 -14.80 24.07 16.03
CA LEU A 177 -13.88 24.49 17.09
C LEU A 177 -13.46 25.96 16.93
N VAL A 178 -13.07 26.37 15.73
CA VAL A 178 -12.67 27.76 15.43
C VAL A 178 -13.80 28.74 15.73
N MET A 179 -15.03 28.42 15.31
CA MET A 179 -16.21 29.26 15.58
C MET A 179 -16.51 29.37 17.08
N VAL A 180 -16.42 28.27 17.83
CA VAL A 180 -16.64 28.28 19.27
C VAL A 180 -15.55 29.10 19.97
N LEU A 181 -14.27 28.87 19.66
CA LEU A 181 -13.14 29.57 20.27
C LEU A 181 -13.24 31.09 20.07
N SER A 182 -13.39 31.54 18.81
CA SER A 182 -13.53 32.96 18.49
C SER A 182 -14.72 33.62 19.22
N SER A 183 -15.87 32.94 19.28
CA SER A 183 -17.05 33.46 19.97
C SER A 183 -16.86 33.60 21.49
N GLN A 184 -16.10 32.69 22.12
CA GLN A 184 -15.85 32.70 23.55
C GLN A 184 -14.80 33.73 23.94
N VAL A 185 -13.74 33.89 23.14
CA VAL A 185 -12.74 34.96 23.32
C VAL A 185 -13.42 36.34 23.33
N GLN A 186 -14.29 36.60 22.35
CA GLN A 186 -15.00 37.87 22.26
C GLN A 186 -15.90 38.13 23.48
N LYS A 187 -16.56 37.09 24.01
CA LYS A 187 -17.38 37.20 25.23
C LYS A 187 -16.54 37.52 26.47
N MET A 188 -15.36 36.92 26.60
CA MET A 188 -14.45 37.19 27.72
C MET A 188 -13.93 38.63 27.69
N ARG A 189 -13.52 39.10 26.51
CA ARG A 189 -13.05 40.48 26.31
C ARG A 189 -14.12 41.52 26.61
N ASN A 190 -15.36 41.28 26.17
CA ASN A 190 -16.50 42.15 26.45
C ASN A 190 -16.88 42.22 27.94
N ARG A 191 -16.67 41.14 28.71
CA ARG A 191 -16.90 41.14 30.16
C ARG A 191 -15.89 42.02 30.90
N ASN A 192 -14.62 41.97 30.51
CA ASN A 192 -13.57 42.77 31.14
C ASN A 192 -13.70 44.28 30.83
N HIS A 193 -14.35 44.66 29.73
CA HIS A 193 -14.62 46.06 29.39
C HIS A 193 -15.82 46.71 30.09
N SER A 194 -16.52 45.99 30.99
CA SER A 194 -17.67 46.53 31.74
C SER A 194 -17.32 47.34 33.00
N LEU A 195 -16.06 47.77 33.14
CA LEU A 195 -15.69 48.85 34.07
C LEU A 195 -15.90 50.20 33.35
N PRO A 196 -16.80 51.09 33.81
CA PRO A 196 -17.21 52.26 33.02
C PRO A 196 -16.11 53.32 32.95
N GLY A 197 -15.53 53.48 31.76
CA GLY A 197 -14.63 54.56 31.39
C GLY A 197 -14.95 55.05 29.97
N LEU A 198 -15.70 56.15 29.92
CA LEU A 198 -16.05 57.04 28.80
C LEU A 198 -15.50 56.76 27.37
N LEU A 199 -16.47 56.70 26.43
CA LEU A 199 -16.44 56.94 24.98
C LEU A 199 -15.78 55.90 24.05
N GLY A 200 -16.60 55.37 23.14
CA GLY A 200 -16.13 54.76 21.89
C GLY A 200 -17.08 53.74 21.29
N GLU A 201 -18.13 54.21 20.61
CA GLU A 201 -18.97 53.43 19.68
C GLU A 201 -18.14 52.61 18.67
N SER A 202 -18.49 51.34 18.49
CA SER A 202 -19.04 50.86 17.21
C SER A 202 -19.38 49.37 17.25
N MET A 203 -20.52 49.07 16.64
CA MET A 203 -21.18 47.79 16.53
C MET A 203 -21.03 47.33 15.07
N LEU A 204 -20.48 46.13 14.81
CA LEU A 204 -20.76 45.34 13.59
C LEU A 204 -20.14 43.93 13.69
N PRO A 205 -20.91 42.84 13.52
CA PRO A 205 -20.36 41.48 13.43
C PRO A 205 -20.22 41.07 11.97
N GLY A 206 -18.97 40.94 11.50
CA GLY A 206 -18.64 40.42 10.17
C GLY A 206 -17.43 39.50 10.25
N ALA A 207 -17.65 38.22 10.59
CA ALA A 207 -16.60 37.20 10.55
C ALA A 207 -17.13 35.97 9.80
N ILE A 208 -17.01 36.01 8.47
CA ILE A 208 -17.04 34.81 7.63
C ILE A 208 -15.56 34.45 7.41
N MET A 209 -15.05 33.49 8.16
CA MET A 209 -13.65 33.06 8.12
C MET A 209 -13.46 32.00 7.02
N THR A 210 -12.69 32.32 5.99
CA THR A 210 -12.30 31.40 4.91
C THR A 210 -11.20 30.46 5.37
N ILE A 211 -11.59 29.28 5.88
CA ILE A 211 -10.72 28.17 6.33
C ILE A 211 -9.95 27.49 5.16
N ARG A 212 -10.08 28.00 3.94
CA ARG A 212 -9.57 27.33 2.73
C ARG A 212 -8.05 27.43 2.57
N GLU A 213 -7.39 28.47 3.11
CA GLU A 213 -5.95 28.69 2.93
C GLU A 213 -5.08 27.97 3.98
N THR A 214 -5.53 27.84 5.22
CA THR A 214 -4.77 27.09 6.25
C THR A 214 -4.77 25.57 5.99
N MET A 215 -5.76 25.05 5.25
CA MET A 215 -5.84 23.63 4.90
C MET A 215 -4.88 23.21 3.77
N ALA A 216 -4.35 24.14 2.99
CA ALA A 216 -3.34 23.84 1.97
C ALA A 216 -1.95 23.53 2.55
N ALA A 217 -1.66 23.99 3.78
CA ALA A 217 -0.36 23.83 4.41
C ALA A 217 -0.21 22.51 5.21
N ALA A 218 -1.30 21.85 5.59
CA ALA A 218 -1.27 20.64 6.42
C ALA A 218 -1.41 19.32 5.63
N GLY A 219 -1.70 19.38 4.33
CA GLY A 219 -1.82 18.22 3.44
C GLY A 219 -0.89 18.36 2.24
N GLY A 220 0.27 17.71 2.28
CA GLY A 220 1.20 17.65 1.16
C GLY A 220 0.57 17.01 -0.08
N VAL A 221 0.09 17.84 -1.00
CA VAL A 221 -0.29 17.49 -2.36
C VAL A 221 0.24 18.58 -3.28
N ASP A 222 1.33 18.27 -3.98
CA ASP A 222 1.87 19.10 -5.05
C ASP A 222 0.86 19.14 -6.20
N SER A 223 0.30 20.32 -6.48
CA SER A 223 -0.41 20.60 -7.74
C SER A 223 -0.32 22.09 -8.07
N GLU A 224 0.59 22.40 -8.99
CA GLU A 224 0.65 23.65 -9.75
C GLU A 224 -0.63 23.88 -10.56
N SER A 225 -1.34 25.00 -10.31
CA SER A 225 -1.90 25.82 -11.38
C SER A 225 -2.34 27.20 -10.87
N PRO A 226 -2.04 28.32 -11.57
CA PRO A 226 -2.30 29.67 -11.13
C PRO A 226 -3.56 30.25 -11.78
N ALA A 227 -4.49 30.77 -10.98
CA ALA A 227 -5.34 31.94 -11.26
C ALA A 227 -6.61 31.91 -10.40
N ALA A 228 -6.63 32.69 -9.31
CA ALA A 228 -7.85 33.33 -8.81
C ALA A 228 -7.48 34.38 -7.75
N THR A 229 -7.36 35.61 -8.24
CA THR A 229 -8.00 36.82 -7.67
C THR A 229 -7.73 37.14 -6.20
N ASN A 230 -6.80 38.07 -6.00
CA ASN A 230 -6.60 38.89 -4.81
C ASN A 230 -7.92 39.50 -4.32
N ALA A 231 -8.48 38.94 -3.24
CA ALA A 231 -9.43 39.63 -2.39
C ALA A 231 -8.74 39.94 -1.07
N ASN A 232 -8.26 41.18 -0.93
CA ASN A 232 -7.86 41.74 0.36
C ASN A 232 -9.09 41.83 1.27
N LEU A 233 -9.40 40.75 1.98
CA LEU A 233 -10.11 40.81 3.25
C LEU A 233 -9.04 40.63 4.33
N HIS A 234 -8.66 41.73 4.99
CA HIS A 234 -7.97 41.63 6.27
C HIS A 234 -8.97 41.05 7.27
N ALA A 235 -9.05 39.72 7.34
CA ALA A 235 -9.64 39.04 8.47
C ALA A 235 -8.80 39.44 9.68
N GLU A 236 -9.42 40.12 10.64
CA GLU A 236 -8.78 40.49 11.89
C GLU A 236 -8.41 39.19 12.61
N GLU A 237 -7.14 38.79 12.52
CA GLU A 237 -6.65 37.62 13.21
C GLU A 237 -6.88 37.83 14.71
N THR A 238 -7.67 36.94 15.30
CA THR A 238 -7.94 37.00 16.73
C THR A 238 -6.76 36.38 17.46
N TYR A 239 -6.14 37.15 18.35
CA TYR A 239 -5.05 36.72 19.20
C TYR A 239 -5.57 36.29 20.57
N LEU A 240 -4.90 35.31 21.16
CA LEU A 240 -5.26 34.68 22.42
C LEU A 240 -4.07 34.74 23.39
N SER A 241 -4.30 35.17 24.63
CA SER A 241 -3.32 35.11 25.72
C SER A 241 -3.30 33.75 26.43
N GLU A 242 -2.25 33.45 27.19
CA GLU A 242 -2.12 32.20 27.95
C GLU A 242 -3.26 32.00 28.96
N GLU A 243 -3.69 33.06 29.64
CA GLU A 243 -4.80 33.01 30.60
C GLU A 243 -6.13 32.69 29.91
N GLU A 244 -6.40 33.36 28.77
CA GLU A 244 -7.60 33.12 27.98
C GLU A 244 -7.62 31.70 27.43
N PHE A 245 -6.48 31.20 26.95
CA PHE A 245 -6.33 29.81 26.52
C PHE A 245 -6.63 28.83 27.65
N ASN A 246 -6.01 29.00 28.82
CA ASN A 246 -6.23 28.16 29.99
C ASN A 246 -7.69 28.17 30.46
N GLN A 247 -8.39 29.29 30.27
CA GLN A 247 -9.82 29.40 30.57
C GLN A 247 -10.68 28.69 29.52
N LEU A 248 -10.36 28.83 28.23
CA LEU A 248 -11.08 28.18 27.11
C LEU A 248 -11.00 26.66 27.18
N ILE A 249 -9.82 26.09 27.41
CA ILE A 249 -9.64 24.63 27.47
C ILE A 249 -10.34 24.00 28.68
N ARG A 250 -10.71 24.79 29.69
CA ARG A 250 -11.53 24.34 30.84
C ARG A 250 -13.02 24.33 30.52
N MET A 251 -13.47 25.02 29.47
CA MET A 251 -14.88 25.08 29.10
C MET A 251 -15.36 23.72 28.59
N PRO A 252 -16.52 23.21 29.06
CA PRO A 252 -17.00 21.88 28.69
C PRO A 252 -17.26 21.76 27.18
N GLU A 253 -17.77 22.82 26.55
CA GLU A 253 -18.03 22.86 25.10
C GLU A 253 -16.76 22.69 24.27
N VAL A 254 -15.69 23.40 24.63
CA VAL A 254 -14.37 23.28 23.97
C VAL A 254 -13.77 21.90 24.21
N ARG A 255 -13.87 21.35 25.43
CA ARG A 255 -13.39 20.00 25.73
C ARG A 255 -14.10 18.91 24.93
N MET A 256 -15.41 19.04 24.70
CA MET A 256 -16.13 18.07 23.87
C MET A 256 -15.61 18.08 22.43
N LEU A 257 -15.40 19.27 21.85
CA LEU A 257 -14.87 19.39 20.48
C LEU A 257 -13.42 18.91 20.39
N LEU A 258 -12.58 19.20 21.38
CA LEU A 258 -11.22 18.68 21.46
C LEU A 258 -11.20 17.14 21.57
N ASN A 259 -12.09 16.55 22.38
CA ASN A 259 -12.23 15.09 22.46
C ASN A 259 -12.73 14.48 21.15
N GLU A 260 -13.65 15.14 20.44
CA GLU A 260 -14.15 14.71 19.13
C GLU A 260 -13.08 14.79 18.02
N LEU A 261 -12.11 15.69 18.19
CA LEU A 261 -10.92 15.80 17.35
C LEU A 261 -9.79 14.85 17.77
N ASP A 262 -9.97 14.05 18.82
CA ASP A 262 -8.95 13.18 19.42
C ASP A 262 -7.70 13.96 19.88
N VAL A 263 -7.95 15.11 20.51
CA VAL A 263 -6.93 16.01 21.06
C VAL A 263 -7.11 16.09 22.57
N ASN A 264 -6.21 15.44 23.32
CA ASN A 264 -6.23 15.47 24.77
C ASN A 264 -5.25 16.53 25.30
N VAL A 265 -5.77 17.74 25.56
CA VAL A 265 -4.99 18.84 26.12
C VAL A 265 -5.37 19.04 27.58
N GLU A 266 -4.41 18.77 28.47
CA GLU A 266 -4.52 19.15 29.88
C GLU A 266 -3.91 20.53 30.11
N PRO A 267 -4.50 21.38 30.96
CA PRO A 267 -3.92 22.66 31.37
C PRO A 267 -2.64 22.40 32.18
N ARG A 268 -1.49 22.34 31.49
CA ARG A 268 -0.16 22.21 32.10
C ARG A 268 0.69 23.41 31.71
N PRO A 269 1.52 23.94 32.64
CA PRO A 269 2.45 25.02 32.31
C PRO A 269 3.40 24.57 31.18
N GLY A 270 3.63 25.45 30.21
CA GLY A 270 4.47 25.17 29.02
C GLY A 270 3.73 24.57 27.81
N VAL A 271 2.46 24.17 27.96
CA VAL A 271 1.65 23.73 26.79
C VAL A 271 1.35 24.91 25.87
N PHE A 272 1.17 26.11 26.42
CA PHE A 272 0.93 27.32 25.64
C PHE A 272 2.16 27.74 24.80
N GLU A 273 3.36 27.66 25.38
CA GLU A 273 4.63 27.94 24.70
C GLU A 273 4.89 27.00 23.50
N ALA A 274 4.30 25.80 23.49
CA ALA A 274 4.41 24.86 22.39
C ALA A 274 3.66 25.33 21.12
N PHE A 275 2.76 26.31 21.22
CA PHE A 275 1.97 26.82 20.08
C PHE A 275 2.67 27.93 19.27
N ASN A 276 4.00 28.05 19.36
CA ASN A 276 4.80 29.03 18.61
C ASN A 276 4.35 30.47 18.88
N THR A 277 4.29 30.82 20.16
CA THR A 277 3.91 32.15 20.67
C THR A 277 4.69 33.27 19.99
N GLU A 278 3.99 34.35 19.63
CA GLU A 278 4.62 35.58 19.16
C GLU A 278 5.45 36.26 20.27
N GLU A 279 6.27 37.25 19.90
CA GLU A 279 7.13 37.98 20.85
C GLU A 279 6.33 38.74 21.93
N ASP A 280 5.04 38.96 21.71
CA ASP A 280 4.12 39.61 22.64
C ASP A 280 3.45 38.65 23.63
N GLY A 281 3.73 37.34 23.54
CA GLY A 281 3.15 36.32 24.40
C GLY A 281 1.72 35.91 24.01
N THR A 282 1.28 36.22 22.78
CA THR A 282 -0.02 35.79 22.26
C THR A 282 0.11 34.74 21.16
N VAL A 283 -1.00 34.05 20.87
CA VAL A 283 -1.10 33.02 19.82
C VAL A 283 -2.34 33.31 18.98
N SER A 284 -2.19 33.33 17.65
CA SER A 284 -3.34 33.48 16.75
C SER A 284 -4.24 32.22 16.76
N ILE A 285 -5.54 32.36 16.49
CA ILE A 285 -6.44 31.18 16.40
C ILE A 285 -5.97 30.18 15.33
N SER A 286 -5.40 30.65 14.22
CA SER A 286 -4.86 29.82 13.14
C SER A 286 -3.66 28.99 13.60
N GLU A 287 -2.74 29.56 14.37
CA GLU A 287 -1.60 28.86 14.97
C GLU A 287 -2.03 27.89 16.07
N LEU A 288 -2.98 28.31 16.91
CA LEU A 288 -3.56 27.45 17.93
C LEU A 288 -4.17 26.20 17.29
N VAL A 289 -4.98 26.37 16.25
CA VAL A 289 -5.62 25.28 15.50
C VAL A 289 -4.58 24.38 14.84
N SER A 290 -3.55 24.97 14.24
CA SER A 290 -2.45 24.22 13.62
C SER A 290 -1.64 23.42 14.64
N GLY A 291 -1.40 23.99 15.83
CA GLY A 291 -0.74 23.28 16.93
C GLY A 291 -1.64 22.20 17.53
N LEU A 292 -2.95 22.42 17.65
CA LEU A 292 -3.89 21.40 18.12
C LEU A 292 -3.97 20.23 17.13
N MET A 293 -3.90 20.50 15.83
CA MET A 293 -3.78 19.46 14.79
C MET A 293 -2.46 18.71 14.83
N ARG A 294 -1.37 19.36 15.25
CA ARG A 294 -0.08 18.71 15.51
C ARG A 294 -0.10 17.83 16.77
N LEU A 295 -0.91 18.19 17.76
CA LEU A 295 -1.09 17.42 19.01
C LEU A 295 -2.11 16.27 18.88
N ARG A 296 -2.74 16.11 17.71
CA ARG A 296 -3.73 15.06 17.44
C ARG A 296 -3.07 13.68 17.30
N GLY A 297 -3.68 12.67 17.93
CA GLY A 297 -3.27 11.26 17.89
C GLY A 297 -2.67 10.75 19.20
N ASP A 298 -2.30 9.47 19.26
CA ASP A 298 -1.79 8.82 20.47
C ASP A 298 -0.70 9.66 21.17
N LEU A 299 -0.75 9.73 22.51
CA LEU A 299 0.17 10.48 23.38
C LEU A 299 1.66 10.35 22.99
N HIS A 300 2.06 9.21 22.42
CA HIS A 300 3.42 8.97 21.90
C HIS A 300 3.85 9.87 20.74
N LYS A 301 2.90 10.37 19.92
CA LYS A 301 3.19 11.31 18.83
C LYS A 301 3.30 12.74 19.32
N VAL A 302 2.57 13.11 20.38
CA VAL A 302 2.67 14.43 21.01
C VAL A 302 4.08 14.67 21.52
N ASP A 303 4.65 13.71 22.25
CA ASP A 303 6.02 13.81 22.76
C ASP A 303 7.07 13.89 21.63
N LEU A 304 6.82 13.20 20.51
CA LEU A 304 7.69 13.27 19.33
C LEU A 304 7.64 14.65 18.66
N VAL A 305 6.44 15.25 18.55
CA VAL A 305 6.26 16.58 17.97
C VAL A 305 6.88 17.66 18.86
N ILE A 306 6.72 17.57 20.18
CA ILE A 306 7.38 18.48 21.14
C ILE A 306 8.90 18.36 21.05
N ALA A 307 9.42 17.13 20.96
CA ALA A 307 10.86 16.89 20.77
C ALA A 307 11.36 17.48 19.44
N GLN A 308 10.58 17.37 18.36
CA GLN A 308 10.91 17.96 17.07
C GLN A 308 10.91 19.49 17.11
N MET A 309 9.90 20.11 17.72
CA MET A 309 9.83 21.58 17.90
C MET A 309 11.02 22.09 18.73
N GLY A 310 11.37 21.39 19.81
CA GLY A 310 12.56 21.69 20.61
C GLY A 310 13.84 21.61 19.78
N LEU A 311 13.94 20.64 18.87
CA LEU A 311 15.09 20.49 17.96
C LEU A 311 15.16 21.61 16.92
N GLU A 312 14.03 22.02 16.34
CA GLU A 312 13.96 23.16 15.41
C GLU A 312 14.37 24.46 16.09
N ASN A 313 13.96 24.66 17.35
CA ASN A 313 14.36 25.83 18.14
C ASN A 313 15.87 25.81 18.47
N LEU A 314 16.42 24.66 18.87
CA LEU A 314 17.86 24.48 19.07
C LEU A 314 18.65 24.73 17.78
N GLN A 315 18.14 24.30 16.63
CA GLN A 315 18.78 24.55 15.34
C GLN A 315 18.84 26.04 15.00
N LYS A 316 17.78 26.80 15.27
CA LYS A 316 17.77 28.27 15.14
C LYS A 316 18.82 28.91 16.04
N GLN A 317 18.88 28.53 17.32
CA GLN A 317 19.88 29.06 18.27
C GLN A 317 21.33 28.74 17.83
N ILE A 318 21.58 27.53 17.32
CA ILE A 318 22.90 27.14 16.80
C ILE A 318 23.29 28.01 15.59
N LEU A 319 22.34 28.31 14.70
CA LEU A 319 22.58 29.20 13.56
C LEU A 319 22.91 30.63 14.01
N GLU A 320 22.22 31.16 15.01
CA GLU A 320 22.54 32.46 15.59
C GLU A 320 23.93 32.49 16.23
N VAL A 321 24.29 31.47 17.03
CA VAL A 321 25.63 31.36 17.63
C VAL A 321 26.72 31.28 16.56
N LYS A 322 26.48 30.54 15.47
CA LYS A 322 27.40 30.46 14.33
C LYS A 322 27.60 31.82 13.64
N ASN A 323 26.51 32.57 13.46
CA ASN A 323 26.56 33.91 12.88
C ASN A 323 27.31 34.90 13.79
N SER A 324 27.10 34.80 15.11
CA SER A 324 27.85 35.59 16.11
C SER A 324 29.34 35.25 16.11
N ASN A 325 29.71 33.97 16.07
CA ASN A 325 31.10 33.54 16.02
C ASN A 325 31.83 33.98 14.74
N THR A 326 31.17 33.93 13.59
CA THR A 326 31.76 34.43 12.34
C THR A 326 31.95 35.95 12.36
N GLN A 327 31.06 36.70 13.00
CA GLN A 327 31.29 38.14 13.25
C GLN A 327 32.50 38.40 14.14
N ILE A 328 32.65 37.65 15.25
CA ILE A 328 33.79 37.78 16.16
C ILE A 328 35.10 37.45 15.43
N ALA A 329 35.13 36.35 14.67
CA ALA A 329 36.30 35.96 13.88
C ALA A 329 36.71 37.06 12.87
N ARG A 330 35.74 37.70 12.20
CA ARG A 330 36.00 38.84 11.30
C ARG A 330 36.57 40.04 12.06
N LYS A 331 36.04 40.37 13.24
CA LYS A 331 36.53 41.49 14.08
C LYS A 331 37.96 41.23 14.57
N ILE A 332 38.28 40.01 15.01
CA ILE A 332 39.64 39.62 15.42
C ILE A 332 40.61 39.68 14.25
N GLY A 333 40.20 39.18 13.07
CA GLY A 333 41.01 39.29 11.85
C GLY A 333 41.34 40.74 11.51
N ALA A 334 40.34 41.62 11.50
CA ALA A 334 40.54 43.04 11.24
C ALA A 334 41.43 43.73 12.28
N PHE A 335 41.33 43.34 13.56
CA PHE A 335 42.18 43.86 14.63
C PHE A 335 43.64 43.41 14.47
N ASN A 336 43.88 42.15 14.13
CA ASN A 336 45.23 41.64 13.88
C ASN A 336 45.88 42.28 12.65
N THR A 337 45.11 42.53 11.57
CA THR A 337 45.61 43.28 10.41
C THR A 337 46.00 44.71 10.77
N LYS A 338 45.18 45.41 11.57
CA LYS A 338 45.51 46.75 12.07
C LYS A 338 46.78 46.73 12.92
N ARG A 339 46.89 45.78 13.86
CA ARG A 339 48.07 45.62 14.73
C ARG A 339 49.34 45.33 13.94
N SER A 340 49.26 44.48 12.91
CA SER A 340 50.40 44.19 12.03
C SER A 340 50.86 45.42 11.23
N ALA A 341 49.92 46.23 10.72
CA ALA A 341 50.23 47.47 10.01
C ALA A 341 50.87 48.53 10.91
N THR A 342 50.46 48.59 12.19
CA THR A 342 51.10 49.47 13.19
C THR A 342 52.51 49.00 13.52
N LEU A 343 52.73 47.71 13.73
CA LEU A 343 54.06 47.16 14.02
C LEU A 343 55.04 47.34 12.85
N SER A 344 54.60 47.20 11.60
CA SER A 344 55.44 47.47 10.43
C SER A 344 55.84 48.94 10.29
N ARG A 345 54.98 49.87 10.71
CA ARG A 345 55.30 51.32 10.71
C ARG A 345 56.35 51.66 11.76
N VAL A 346 56.21 51.15 12.98
CA VAL A 346 57.18 51.38 14.06
C VAL A 346 58.55 50.80 13.69
N SER A 347 58.61 49.65 13.02
CA SER A 347 59.87 49.05 12.55
C SER A 347 60.55 49.81 11.39
N SER A 348 59.86 50.75 10.73
CA SER A 348 60.44 51.58 9.67
C SER A 348 60.97 52.93 10.15
N GLU A 349 60.67 53.30 11.39
CA GLU A 349 61.10 54.56 12.02
C GLU A 349 62.31 54.39 12.96
N ILE A 350 62.72 53.14 13.22
CA ILE A 350 63.95 52.75 13.94
C ILE A 350 64.97 52.30 12.88
#